data_AF-A0AA39WPS3-F1
#
_entry.id   AF-A0AA39WPS3-F1
#
_cell.length_a   1.000
_cell.length_b   1.000
_cell.length_c   1.000
_cell.angle_alpha   90.00
_cell.angle_beta   90.00
_cell.angle_gamma   90.00
#
_symmetry.space_group_name_H-M   'P 1'
#
loop_
_entity.id
_entity.type
_entity.pdbx_description
1 polymer ?
#
loop_
_entity_poly.entity_id
_entity_poly.type
_entity_poly.pdbx_seq_one_letter_code
_entity_poly.pdbx_strand_id
1 'polypeptide(L)'
;MSATTPIPVVMYGRDGKISESVREKLLPDVEVVHSCLDLEAALAELPAVFAGNLQVTPRSGLGTNATAPQERRKVPVAVFFGGGFSDDEFEKIKAAVSAVNPNAYFLKVQKRDVLAAGSFGPNPDTIAKIYRKRLAAAMVSA
;
A
#
# COMPACT_ATOMS: atom_id res chain seq x y z
N MET A 1 26.64 1.85 9.59
CA MET A 1 25.81 0.92 8.80
C MET A 1 24.74 1.77 8.14
N SER A 2 24.77 1.94 6.82
CA SER A 2 23.81 2.79 6.11
C SER A 2 22.43 2.16 6.23
N ALA A 3 21.59 2.68 7.14
CA ALA A 3 20.22 2.23 7.28
C ALA A 3 19.47 2.65 6.00
N THR A 4 19.20 1.71 5.11
CA THR A 4 18.32 1.92 3.97
C THR A 4 16.99 2.39 4.51
N THR A 5 16.56 3.60 4.11
CA THR A 5 15.28 4.14 4.57
C THR A 5 14.16 3.26 3.98
N PRO A 6 13.24 2.72 4.80
CA PRO A 6 12.15 1.88 4.32
C PRO A 6 11.31 2.62 3.28
N ILE A 7 10.91 1.92 2.21
CA ILE A 7 10.10 2.51 1.15
C ILE A 7 8.68 2.73 1.68
N PRO A 8 8.15 3.97 1.71
CA PRO A 8 6.82 4.25 2.25
C PRO A 8 5.75 3.87 1.22
N VAL A 9 4.80 3.04 1.61
CA VAL A 9 3.70 2.56 0.75
C VAL A 9 2.35 2.64 1.47
N VAL A 10 1.28 2.69 0.69
CA VAL A 10 -0.09 2.54 1.20
C VAL A 10 -0.59 1.13 0.92
N MET A 11 -1.34 0.54 1.86
CA MET A 11 -2.16 -0.64 1.59
C MET A 11 -3.64 -0.28 1.40
N TYR A 12 -4.23 -0.86 0.35
CA TYR A 12 -5.67 -0.92 0.15
C TYR A 12 -6.13 -2.38 0.20
N GLY A 13 -6.95 -2.73 1.19
CA GLY A 13 -7.45 -4.09 1.37
C GLY A 13 -8.63 -4.14 2.33
N ARG A 14 -9.48 -5.16 2.24
CA ARG A 14 -10.74 -5.21 3.02
C ARG A 14 -10.61 -5.86 4.40
N ASP A 15 -9.47 -6.47 4.70
CA ASP A 15 -9.23 -7.16 5.96
C ASP A 15 -8.06 -6.50 6.70
N GLY A 16 -8.37 -5.86 7.83
CA GLY A 16 -7.38 -5.17 8.67
C GLY A 16 -6.33 -6.12 9.23
N LYS A 17 -6.72 -7.33 9.67
CA LYS A 17 -5.80 -8.31 10.27
C LYS A 17 -4.79 -8.83 9.24
N ILE A 18 -5.25 -9.10 8.03
CA ILE A 18 -4.34 -9.47 6.93
C ILE A 18 -3.44 -8.30 6.56
N SER A 19 -3.97 -7.07 6.56
CA SER A 19 -3.19 -5.88 6.25
C SER A 19 -2.05 -5.65 7.26
N GLU A 20 -2.33 -5.83 8.56
CA GLU A 20 -1.31 -5.77 9.61
C GLU A 20 -0.28 -6.90 9.47
N SER A 21 -0.74 -8.13 9.26
CA SER A 21 0.15 -9.28 9.08
C SER A 21 1.09 -9.08 7.89
N VAL A 22 0.60 -8.54 6.76
CA VAL A 22 1.42 -8.23 5.59
C VAL A 22 2.40 -7.09 5.89
N ARG A 23 1.96 -6.04 6.58
CA ARG A 23 2.81 -4.92 7.01
C ARG A 23 4.01 -5.39 7.83
N GLU A 24 3.81 -6.29 8.79
CA GLU A 24 4.91 -6.86 9.59
C GLU A 24 5.91 -7.61 8.72
N LYS A 25 5.42 -8.37 7.73
CA LYS A 25 6.26 -9.14 6.81
C LYS A 25 7.00 -8.29 5.78
N LEU A 26 6.59 -7.04 5.57
CA LEU A 26 7.22 -6.10 4.63
C LEU A 26 8.44 -5.38 5.23
N LEU A 27 8.53 -5.31 6.56
CA LEU A 27 9.69 -4.76 7.26
C LEU A 27 10.94 -5.64 7.10
N PRO A 28 12.15 -5.04 7.19
CA PRO A 28 12.42 -3.61 7.35
C PRO A 28 12.40 -2.82 6.02
N ASP A 29 12.30 -3.48 4.87
CA ASP A 29 12.54 -2.85 3.56
C ASP A 29 11.42 -1.91 3.10
N VAL A 30 10.18 -2.26 3.44
CA VAL A 30 8.98 -1.55 3.02
C VAL A 30 8.15 -1.21 4.25
N GLU A 31 7.77 0.06 4.36
CA GLU A 31 6.96 0.57 5.46
C GLU A 31 5.57 0.91 4.95
N VAL A 32 4.56 0.24 5.50
CA VAL A 32 3.16 0.62 5.25
C VAL A 32 2.83 1.83 6.12
N VAL A 33 2.76 3.00 5.49
CA VAL A 33 2.58 4.28 6.17
C VAL A 33 1.11 4.64 6.33
N HIS A 34 0.25 4.18 5.43
CA HIS A 34 -1.18 4.48 5.43
C HIS A 34 -1.95 3.25 4.96
N SER A 35 -3.13 3.00 5.52
CA SER A 35 -4.00 1.91 5.05
C SER A 35 -5.44 2.37 4.92
N CYS A 36 -6.11 1.98 3.85
CA CYS A 36 -7.54 2.22 3.65
C CYS A 36 -8.26 0.87 3.50
N LEU A 37 -9.41 0.72 4.17
CA LEU A 37 -10.16 -0.54 4.21
C LEU A 37 -11.44 -0.55 3.36
N ASP A 38 -11.84 0.62 2.86
CA ASP A 38 -13.02 0.83 2.02
C ASP A 38 -12.74 1.87 0.92
N LEU A 39 -13.57 1.85 -0.13
CA LEU A 39 -13.39 2.70 -1.31
C LEU A 39 -13.53 4.19 -1.00
N GLU A 40 -14.45 4.57 -0.11
CA GLU A 40 -14.73 5.97 0.21
C GLU A 40 -13.50 6.60 0.88
N ALA A 41 -12.94 5.93 1.89
CA ALA A 41 -11.70 6.32 2.54
C ALA A 41 -10.55 6.37 1.54
N ALA A 42 -10.43 5.37 0.65
CA ALA A 42 -9.36 5.35 -0.34
C ALA A 42 -9.43 6.54 -1.31
N LEU A 43 -10.62 6.92 -1.77
CA LEU A 43 -10.80 8.05 -2.70
C LEU A 43 -10.60 9.41 -2.03
N ALA A 44 -10.89 9.53 -0.73
CA ALA A 44 -10.68 10.77 0.02
C ALA A 44 -9.22 10.93 0.49
N GLU A 45 -8.62 9.86 1.02
CA GLU A 45 -7.35 9.92 1.74
C GLU A 45 -6.15 9.74 0.81
N LEU A 46 -6.20 8.81 -0.14
CA LEU A 46 -5.01 8.49 -0.95
C LEU A 46 -4.56 9.67 -1.80
N PRO A 47 -5.42 10.36 -2.57
CA PRO A 47 -4.98 11.52 -3.34
C PRO A 47 -4.36 12.60 -2.43
N ALA A 48 -4.95 12.86 -1.27
CA ALA A 48 -4.44 13.87 -0.35
C ALA A 48 -3.04 13.51 0.20
N VAL A 49 -2.85 12.27 0.64
CA VAL A 49 -1.57 11.82 1.18
C VAL A 49 -0.49 11.75 0.10
N PHE A 50 -0.83 11.31 -1.12
CA PHE A 50 0.09 11.31 -2.27
C PHE A 50 0.43 12.72 -2.79
N ALA A 51 -0.43 13.71 -2.55
CA ALA A 51 -0.19 15.13 -2.81
C ALA A 51 0.67 15.80 -1.72
N GLY A 52 1.08 15.07 -0.68
CA GLY A 52 1.88 15.61 0.43
C GLY A 52 1.07 16.18 1.59
N ASN A 53 -0.26 16.06 1.59
CA ASN A 53 -1.08 16.45 2.73
C ASN A 53 -1.04 15.39 3.83
N LEU A 54 -0.03 15.50 4.69
CA LEU A 54 0.20 14.58 5.82
C LEU A 54 -0.65 14.88 7.05
N GLN A 55 -1.55 15.87 7.01
CA GLN A 55 -2.54 16.08 8.08
C GLN A 55 -3.64 15.02 8.04
N VAL A 56 -3.88 14.43 6.86
CA VAL A 56 -4.82 13.33 6.68
C VAL A 56 -4.37 12.15 7.51
N THR A 57 -5.30 11.63 8.32
CA THR A 57 -5.07 10.49 9.20
C THR A 57 -5.85 9.31 8.64
N PRO A 58 -5.27 8.10 8.54
CA PRO A 58 -5.99 6.95 8.03
C PRO A 58 -7.23 6.66 8.85
N ARG A 59 -8.42 6.63 8.23
CA ARG A 59 -9.67 6.23 8.91
C ARG A 59 -9.59 4.83 9.52
N SER A 60 -8.77 3.96 8.93
CA SER A 60 -8.52 2.61 9.44
C SER A 60 -7.76 2.57 10.77
N GLY A 61 -7.07 3.65 11.14
CA GLY A 61 -6.11 3.67 12.25
C GLY A 61 -4.84 2.86 12.00
N LEU A 62 -4.63 2.33 10.78
CA LEU A 62 -3.51 1.47 10.43
C LEU A 62 -2.46 2.21 9.58
N GLY A 63 -1.20 1.82 9.77
CA GLY A 63 -0.03 2.43 9.12
C GLY A 63 0.70 3.38 10.07
N THR A 64 1.97 3.66 9.78
CA THR A 64 2.80 4.50 10.66
C THR A 64 2.35 5.96 10.72
N ASN A 65 1.70 6.49 9.68
CA ASN A 65 1.11 7.84 9.71
C ASN A 65 -0.09 7.96 10.65
N ALA A 66 -0.72 6.84 11.07
CA ALA A 66 -1.82 6.87 12.02
C ALA A 66 -1.38 7.38 13.41
N THR A 67 -0.17 7.01 13.83
CA THR A 67 0.34 7.25 15.18
C THR A 67 1.56 8.16 15.22
N ALA A 68 2.25 8.36 14.09
CA ALA A 68 3.39 9.25 14.02
C ALA A 68 2.96 10.73 14.14
N PRO A 69 3.75 11.56 14.85
CA PRO A 69 3.67 13.02 14.78
C PRO A 69 3.77 13.51 13.33
N GLN A 70 3.12 14.63 13.01
CA GLN A 70 3.01 15.11 11.63
C GLN A 70 4.36 15.28 10.93
N GLU A 71 5.39 15.70 11.67
CA GLU A 71 6.75 15.94 11.16
C GLU A 71 7.48 14.64 10.78
N ARG A 72 7.00 13.49 11.27
CA ARG A 72 7.56 12.16 10.98
C ARG A 72 6.68 11.34 10.04
N ARG A 73 5.52 11.86 9.63
CA ARG A 73 4.67 11.22 8.63
C ARG A 73 5.36 11.26 7.27
N LYS A 74 5.07 10.26 6.44
CA LYS A 74 5.75 10.06 5.15
C LYS A 74 4.76 10.06 4.01
N VAL A 75 5.17 10.67 2.89
CA VAL A 75 4.47 10.58 1.61
C VAL A 75 4.78 9.22 0.98
N PRO A 76 3.76 8.40 0.67
CA PRO A 76 3.94 7.11 0.04
C PRO A 76 4.33 7.25 -1.44
N VAL A 77 5.00 6.23 -1.95
CA VAL A 77 5.38 6.14 -3.38
C VAL A 77 4.58 5.09 -4.15
N ALA A 78 3.90 4.18 -3.45
CA ALA A 78 3.15 3.10 -4.07
C ALA A 78 1.84 2.79 -3.33
N VAL A 79 0.84 2.33 -4.08
CA VAL A 79 -0.40 1.76 -3.56
C VAL A 79 -0.39 0.26 -3.79
N PHE A 80 -0.47 -0.50 -2.70
CA PHE A 80 -0.52 -1.95 -2.67
C PHE A 80 -1.98 -2.38 -2.53
N PHE A 81 -2.52 -3.02 -3.55
CA PHE A 81 -3.88 -3.45 -3.57
C PHE A 81 -4.01 -4.96 -3.32
N GLY A 82 -4.79 -5.35 -2.31
CA GLY A 82 -5.13 -6.75 -2.05
C GLY A 82 -6.01 -7.44 -3.11
N GLY A 83 -6.59 -8.59 -2.77
CA GLY A 83 -7.38 -9.38 -3.74
C GLY A 83 -8.89 -9.21 -3.67
N GLY A 84 -9.38 -8.24 -2.89
CA GLY A 84 -10.77 -8.18 -2.44
C GLY A 84 -11.69 -7.18 -3.16
N PHE A 85 -11.24 -6.49 -4.20
CA PHE A 85 -11.98 -5.41 -4.87
C PHE A 85 -12.06 -5.64 -6.38
N SER A 86 -12.95 -4.89 -7.05
CA SER A 86 -13.17 -4.96 -8.50
C SER A 86 -12.12 -4.17 -9.30
N ASP A 87 -11.99 -4.47 -10.60
CA ASP A 87 -11.11 -3.68 -11.47
C ASP A 87 -11.58 -2.22 -11.58
N ASP A 88 -12.89 -1.95 -11.49
CA ASP A 88 -13.45 -0.60 -11.43
C ASP A 88 -12.98 0.19 -10.19
N GLU A 89 -12.95 -0.45 -9.02
CA GLU A 89 -12.42 0.16 -7.79
C GLU A 89 -10.93 0.52 -7.96
N PHE A 90 -10.17 -0.37 -8.59
CA PHE A 90 -8.76 -0.14 -8.88
C PHE A 90 -8.56 1.07 -9.81
N GLU A 91 -9.28 1.13 -10.93
CA GLU A 91 -9.13 2.22 -11.89
C GLU A 91 -9.56 3.58 -11.30
N LYS A 92 -10.62 3.60 -10.47
CA LYS A 92 -11.04 4.83 -9.77
C LYS A 92 -9.94 5.35 -8.84
N ILE A 93 -9.38 4.49 -8.00
CA ILE A 93 -8.31 4.87 -7.07
C ILE A 93 -7.05 5.28 -7.84
N LYS A 94 -6.67 4.49 -8.86
CA LYS A 94 -5.51 4.78 -9.70
C LYS A 94 -5.64 6.13 -10.38
N ALA A 95 -6.79 6.44 -10.98
CA ALA A 95 -7.04 7.72 -11.63
C ALA A 95 -6.94 8.88 -10.62
N ALA A 96 -7.57 8.74 -9.45
CA ALA A 96 -7.57 9.78 -8.42
C ALA A 96 -6.15 10.08 -7.89
N VAL A 97 -5.33 9.05 -7.65
CA VAL A 97 -3.94 9.22 -7.20
C VAL A 97 -3.05 9.72 -8.33
N SER A 98 -3.20 9.20 -9.56
CA SER A 98 -2.38 9.62 -10.70
C SER A 98 -2.61 11.08 -11.10
N ALA A 99 -3.82 11.61 -10.87
CA ALA A 99 -4.14 13.02 -11.12
C ALA A 99 -3.32 14.00 -10.25
N VAL A 100 -2.87 13.57 -9.07
CA VAL A 100 -2.08 14.39 -8.14
C VAL A 100 -0.62 13.96 -8.05
N ASN A 101 -0.32 12.69 -8.34
CA ASN A 101 1.02 12.12 -8.36
C ASN A 101 1.15 11.07 -9.48
N PRO A 102 1.55 11.47 -10.70
CA PRO A 102 1.66 10.56 -11.84
C PRO A 102 2.81 9.55 -11.71
N ASN A 103 3.72 9.74 -10.75
CA ASN A 103 4.86 8.85 -10.50
C ASN A 103 4.54 7.76 -9.48
N ALA A 104 3.31 7.71 -8.94
CA ALA A 104 2.91 6.69 -7.99
C ALA A 104 2.86 5.30 -8.64
N TYR A 105 3.37 4.28 -7.93
CA TYR A 105 3.28 2.89 -8.39
C TYR A 105 1.99 2.23 -7.91
N PHE A 106 1.37 1.40 -8.76
CA PHE A 106 0.13 0.70 -8.43
C PHE A 106 0.33 -0.81 -8.57
N LEU A 107 0.38 -1.52 -7.43
CA LEU A 107 0.69 -2.94 -7.39
C LEU A 107 -0.53 -3.72 -6.90
N LYS A 108 -1.13 -4.53 -7.77
CA LYS A 108 -2.23 -5.44 -7.40
C LYS A 108 -1.65 -6.78 -6.95
N VAL A 109 -2.21 -7.42 -5.94
CA VAL A 109 -1.96 -8.82 -5.59
C VAL A 109 -3.30 -9.50 -5.37
N GLN A 110 -3.73 -10.26 -6.37
CA GLN A 110 -5.01 -10.95 -6.38
C GLN A 110 -4.86 -12.38 -5.83
N LYS A 111 -5.99 -13.00 -5.46
CA LYS A 111 -6.01 -14.40 -4.99
C LYS A 111 -5.31 -15.35 -5.97
N ARG A 112 -5.46 -15.12 -7.28
CA ARG A 112 -4.76 -15.88 -8.33
C ARG A 112 -3.23 -15.80 -8.24
N ASP A 113 -2.69 -14.66 -7.84
CA ASP A 113 -1.24 -14.47 -7.71
C ASP A 113 -0.69 -15.27 -6.53
N VAL A 114 -1.45 -15.31 -5.43
CA VAL A 114 -1.10 -16.08 -4.22
C VAL A 114 -1.18 -17.59 -4.51
N LEU A 115 -2.23 -18.03 -5.22
CA LEU A 115 -2.37 -19.42 -5.68
C LEU A 115 -1.24 -19.82 -6.63
N ALA A 116 -0.90 -18.98 -7.61
CA ALA A 116 0.20 -19.23 -8.54
C ALA A 116 1.57 -19.31 -7.82
N ALA A 117 1.70 -18.65 -6.66
CA ALA A 117 2.86 -18.76 -5.79
C ALA A 117 2.83 -19.98 -4.84
N GLY A 118 1.87 -20.90 -5.03
CA GLY A 118 1.77 -22.15 -4.28
C GLY A 118 1.14 -22.02 -2.88
N SER A 119 0.49 -20.90 -2.58
CA SER A 119 -0.18 -20.68 -1.30
C SER A 119 -1.70 -20.70 -1.43
N PHE A 120 -2.38 -21.32 -0.47
CA PHE A 120 -3.83 -21.29 -0.35
C PHE A 120 -4.27 -20.24 0.67
N GLY A 121 -5.34 -19.50 0.34
CA GLY A 121 -5.85 -18.43 1.19
C GLY A 121 -4.92 -17.21 1.28
N PRO A 122 -5.26 -16.22 2.12
CA PRO A 122 -4.38 -15.08 2.36
C PRO A 122 -3.15 -15.54 3.17
N ASN A 123 -2.02 -15.74 2.50
CA ASN A 123 -0.74 -16.04 3.14
C ASN A 123 0.12 -14.75 3.17
N PRO A 124 0.31 -14.11 4.35
CA PRO A 124 1.01 -12.83 4.46
C PRO A 124 2.45 -12.87 3.95
N ASP A 125 3.19 -13.96 4.20
CA ASP A 125 4.56 -14.12 3.72
C ASP A 125 4.62 -14.14 2.19
N THR A 126 3.72 -14.89 1.57
CA THR A 126 3.62 -14.98 0.10
C THR A 126 3.19 -13.65 -0.51
N ILE A 127 2.18 -12.99 0.07
CA ILE A 127 1.72 -11.67 -0.37
C ILE A 127 2.85 -10.64 -0.30
N ALA A 128 3.58 -10.59 0.82
CA ALA A 128 4.71 -9.68 1.00
C ALA A 128 5.86 -9.95 0.00
N LYS A 129 6.15 -11.22 -0.29
CA LYS A 129 7.13 -11.60 -1.34
C LYS A 129 6.72 -11.09 -2.73
N ILE A 130 5.44 -11.26 -3.08
CA ILE A 130 4.92 -10.79 -4.38
C ILE A 130 5.02 -9.26 -4.46
N TYR A 131 4.63 -8.54 -3.40
CA TYR A 131 4.74 -7.08 -3.36
C TYR A 131 6.17 -6.60 -3.52
N ARG A 132 7.12 -7.15 -2.75
CA ARG A 132 8.55 -6.79 -2.88
C ARG A 132 9.05 -6.99 -4.31
N LYS A 133 8.75 -8.14 -4.92
CA LYS A 133 9.15 -8.44 -6.30
C LYS A 133 8.58 -7.43 -7.30
N ARG A 134 7.29 -7.11 -7.19
CA ARG A 134 6.62 -6.16 -8.09
C ARG A 134 7.11 -4.72 -7.88
N LEU A 135 7.34 -4.32 -6.64
CA LEU A 135 7.87 -2.99 -6.31
C LEU A 135 9.28 -2.81 -6.87
N ALA A 136 10.17 -3.79 -6.65
CA ALA A 136 11.53 -3.74 -7.17
C ALA A 136 11.54 -3.65 -8.71
N ALA A 137 10.71 -4.45 -9.39
CA ALA A 137 10.58 -4.39 -10.84
C ALA A 137 10.06 -3.02 -11.33
N ALA A 138 9.08 -2.44 -10.64
CA ALA A 138 8.52 -1.14 -10.98
C ALA A 138 9.55 0.00 -10.81
N MET A 139 10.33 -0.02 -9.72
CA MET A 139 11.32 1.01 -9.43
C MET A 139 12.59 0.93 -10.29
N VAL A 140 12.89 -0.22 -10.90
CA VAL A 140 14.00 -0.37 -11.87
C VAL A 140 13.60 0.09 -13.28
N SER A 141 12.29 0.15 -13.56
CA SER A 141 11.76 0.48 -14.89
C SER A 141 11.35 1.95 -15.03
N ALA A 142 11.54 2.76 -13.99
CA ALA A 142 11.20 4.18 -13.92
C ALA A 142 12.46 5.05 -14.01
#